data_AF-A0A358XT61-F1
#
_entry.id   AF-A0A358XT61-F1
#
_cell.length_a   1.000
_cell.length_b   1.000
_cell.length_c   1.000
_cell.angle_alpha   90.00
_cell.angle_beta   90.00
_cell.angle_gamma   90.00
#
_symmetry.space_group_name_H-M   'P 1'
#
loop_
_entity.id
_entity.type
_entity.pdbx_description
1 polymer ?
#
loop_
_entity_poly.entity_id
_entity_poly.type
_entity_poly.pdbx_seq_one_letter_code
_entity_poly.pdbx_strand_id
1 'polypeptide(L)'
;ASASDAIIIGFQVRPTQNARKLAENEQIDVRLYSIIYDAIDEIKSAMEGMLAPKFEEKIVAEVEIRETFKISKVGTIAGCMVKEGKINRNNDIRIIRDGVVIHTG
;
A
#
# COMPACT_ATOMS: atom_id res chain seq x y z
N ALA A 1 6.94 -7.91 -26.35
CA ALA A 1 7.37 -6.86 -25.40
C ALA A 1 6.49 -5.61 -25.51
N SER A 2 5.90 -5.32 -26.66
CA SER A 2 5.11 -4.12 -26.95
C SER A 2 3.68 -4.07 -26.38
N ALA A 3 3.25 -5.07 -25.59
CA ALA A 3 1.86 -5.19 -25.11
C ALA A 3 1.73 -5.31 -23.57
N SER A 4 2.86 -5.28 -22.87
CA SER A 4 2.92 -5.31 -21.40
C SER A 4 4.14 -4.49 -21.04
N ASP A 5 4.03 -3.62 -20.03
CA ASP A 5 5.12 -2.77 -19.52
C ASP A 5 6.32 -3.61 -19.07
N ALA A 6 7.07 -4.14 -20.02
CA ALA A 6 8.07 -5.17 -19.83
C ALA A 6 9.45 -4.54 -19.93
N ILE A 7 10.25 -4.74 -18.89
CA ILE A 7 11.65 -4.32 -18.85
C ILE A 7 12.47 -5.42 -19.54
N ILE A 8 13.30 -5.04 -20.52
CA ILE A 8 14.21 -5.95 -21.20
C ILE A 8 15.59 -5.87 -20.53
N ILE A 9 16.12 -7.02 -20.10
CA ILE A 9 17.40 -7.13 -19.41
C ILE A 9 18.39 -7.91 -20.29
N GLY A 10 19.53 -7.30 -20.60
CA GLY A 10 20.62 -7.93 -21.33
C GLY A 10 21.84 -8.16 -20.45
N PHE A 11 22.30 -9.40 -20.32
CA PHE A 11 23.55 -9.75 -19.63
C PHE A 11 24.67 -10.04 -20.64
N GLN A 12 25.79 -9.32 -20.55
CA GLN A 12 26.98 -9.50 -21.41
C GLN A 12 26.64 -9.47 -22.93
N VAL A 13 25.61 -8.75 -23.34
CA VAL A 13 25.12 -8.68 -24.72
C VAL A 13 25.06 -7.25 -25.21
N ARG A 14 25.43 -7.02 -26.48
CA ARG A 14 25.25 -5.74 -27.16
C ARG A 14 24.02 -5.82 -28.07
N PRO A 15 23.01 -4.94 -27.89
CA PRO A 15 21.86 -4.91 -28.79
C PRO A 15 22.28 -4.46 -30.19
N THR A 16 21.63 -5.01 -31.21
CA THR A 16 21.80 -4.57 -32.59
C THR A 16 21.16 -3.21 -32.80
N GLN A 17 21.58 -2.45 -33.82
CA GLN A 17 21.04 -1.10 -34.06
C GLN A 17 19.53 -1.10 -34.30
N ASN A 18 18.99 -2.14 -34.96
CA ASN A 18 17.56 -2.27 -35.19
C ASN A 18 16.79 -2.49 -33.89
N ALA A 19 17.33 -3.30 -32.97
CA ALA A 19 16.72 -3.55 -31.66
C ALA A 19 16.70 -2.29 -30.79
N ARG A 20 17.77 -1.48 -30.81
CA ARG A 20 17.82 -0.21 -30.06
C ARG A 20 16.77 0.78 -30.58
N LYS A 21 16.69 0.96 -31.91
CA LYS A 21 15.70 1.86 -32.53
C LYS A 21 14.26 1.42 -32.25
N LEU A 22 14.01 0.11 -32.29
CA LEU A 22 12.69 -0.42 -31.99
C LEU A 22 12.31 -0.18 -30.52
N ALA A 23 13.24 -0.40 -29.59
CA ALA A 23 13.02 -0.14 -28.18
C ALA A 23 12.77 1.35 -27.88
N GLU A 24 13.51 2.27 -28.51
CA GLU A 24 13.30 3.71 -28.39
C GLU A 24 11.92 4.13 -28.93
N ASN A 25 11.51 3.57 -30.08
CA ASN A 25 10.21 3.87 -30.70
C ASN A 25 9.02 3.34 -29.87
N GLU A 26 9.17 2.17 -29.26
CA GLU A 26 8.13 1.54 -28.43
C GLU A 26 8.22 1.93 -26.94
N GLN A 27 9.13 2.86 -26.59
CA GLN A 27 9.41 3.26 -25.20
C GLN A 27 9.68 2.08 -24.25
N ILE A 28 10.34 1.05 -24.76
CA ILE A 28 10.71 -0.13 -23.98
C ILE A 28 12.01 0.17 -23.23
N ASP A 29 11.99 -0.02 -21.90
CA ASP A 29 13.17 0.12 -21.05
C ASP A 29 14.12 -1.06 -21.26
N VAL A 30 15.34 -0.78 -21.74
CA VAL A 30 16.39 -1.77 -22.01
C VAL A 30 17.57 -1.51 -21.10
N ARG A 31 17.79 -2.41 -20.15
CA ARG A 31 18.89 -2.33 -19.19
C ARG A 31 19.96 -3.38 -19.51
N LEU A 32 21.21 -2.93 -19.58
CA LEU A 32 22.35 -3.78 -19.91
C LEU A 32 23.25 -3.90 -18.69
N TYR A 33 23.48 -5.14 -18.25
CA TYR A 33 24.33 -5.44 -17.10
C TYR A 33 25.55 -6.25 -17.52
N SER A 34 26.67 -5.92 -16.90
CA SER A 34 27.93 -6.66 -17.01
C SER A 34 28.17 -7.54 -15.77
N ILE A 35 27.45 -7.30 -14.68
CA ILE A 35 27.55 -8.03 -13.41
C ILE A 35 26.17 -8.58 -13.06
N ILE A 36 26.09 -9.89 -12.81
CA ILE A 36 24.80 -10.57 -12.62
C ILE A 36 24.13 -10.20 -11.29
N TYR A 37 24.92 -9.88 -10.26
CA TYR A 37 24.41 -9.49 -8.95
C TYR A 37 23.66 -8.15 -8.99
N ASP A 38 24.22 -7.16 -9.68
CA ASP A 38 23.58 -5.85 -9.88
C ASP A 38 22.22 -5.99 -10.57
N ALA A 39 22.12 -6.88 -11.57
CA ALA A 39 20.87 -7.17 -12.26
C ALA A 39 19.82 -7.79 -11.33
N ILE A 40 20.24 -8.71 -10.45
CA ILE A 40 19.34 -9.37 -9.49
C ILE A 40 18.83 -8.38 -8.44
N ASP A 41 19.72 -7.54 -7.90
CA ASP A 41 19.37 -6.59 -6.85
C ASP A 41 18.47 -5.47 -7.36
N GLU A 42 18.63 -5.05 -8.62
CA GLU A 42 17.76 -4.06 -9.24
C GLU A 42 16.36 -4.63 -9.55
N ILE A 43 16.26 -5.88 -10.00
CA ILE A 43 14.97 -6.57 -10.16
C ILE A 43 14.26 -6.69 -8.79
N LYS A 44 14.99 -7.07 -7.73
CA LYS A 44 14.42 -7.15 -6.38
C LYS A 44 13.93 -5.79 -5.91
N SER A 45 14.73 -4.75 -6.07
CA SER A 45 14.36 -3.38 -5.67
C SER A 45 13.15 -2.85 -6.45
N ALA A 46 13.06 -3.15 -7.74
CA ALA A 46 11.90 -2.80 -8.56
C ALA A 46 10.63 -3.54 -8.10
N MET A 47 10.75 -4.82 -7.75
CA MET A 47 9.63 -5.60 -7.19
C MET A 47 9.24 -5.12 -5.80
N GLU A 48 10.21 -4.76 -4.96
CA GLU A 48 9.98 -4.18 -3.63
C GLU A 48 9.30 -2.81 -3.70
N GLY A 49 9.67 -1.96 -4.67
CA GLY A 49 9.01 -0.68 -4.92
C GLY A 49 7.58 -0.81 -5.46
N MET A 50 7.26 -1.91 -6.16
CA MET A 50 5.92 -2.21 -6.66
C MET A 50 5.05 -2.99 -5.66
N LEU A 51 5.65 -3.58 -4.62
CA LEU A 51 4.92 -4.22 -3.53
C LEU A 51 4.26 -3.13 -2.70
N ALA A 52 2.99 -2.84 -3.00
CA ALA A 52 2.17 -1.98 -2.17
C ALA A 52 2.27 -2.46 -0.70
N PRO A 53 2.61 -1.57 0.25
CA PRO A 53 2.72 -1.95 1.65
C PRO A 53 1.41 -2.61 2.07
N LYS A 54 1.47 -3.85 2.52
CA LYS A 54 0.32 -4.51 3.12
C LYS A 54 0.06 -3.83 4.45
N PHE A 55 -0.91 -2.92 4.47
CA PHE A 55 -1.42 -2.36 5.71
C PHE A 55 -2.22 -3.45 6.41
N GLU A 56 -1.67 -4.01 7.48
CA GLU A 56 -2.42 -4.87 8.39
C GLU A 56 -3.16 -3.97 9.39
N GLU A 57 -4.50 -3.97 9.31
CA GLU A 57 -5.32 -3.36 10.34
C GLU A 57 -5.22 -4.19 11.62
N LYS A 58 -4.57 -3.63 12.64
CA LYS A 58 -4.54 -4.21 13.98
C LYS A 58 -5.52 -3.46 14.87
N ILE A 59 -6.40 -4.20 15.54
CA ILE A 59 -7.29 -3.62 16.56
C ILE A 59 -6.42 -3.19 17.75
N VAL A 60 -6.39 -1.88 18.02
CA VAL A 60 -5.54 -1.27 19.07
C VAL A 60 -6.28 -1.14 20.41
N ALA A 61 -7.61 -1.01 20.36
CA ALA A 61 -8.44 -0.93 21.54
C ALA A 61 -9.86 -1.42 21.26
N GLU A 62 -10.48 -2.01 22.26
CA GLU A 62 -11.92 -2.30 22.27
C GLU A 62 -12.60 -1.40 23.30
N VAL A 63 -13.64 -0.72 22.87
CA VAL A 63 -14.32 0.31 23.66
C VAL A 63 -15.82 0.07 23.62
N GLU A 64 -16.45 0.08 24.81
CA GLU A 64 -17.89 -0.09 24.95
C GLU A 64 -18.56 1.24 25.31
N ILE A 65 -19.59 1.61 24.56
CA ILE A 65 -20.40 2.80 24.83
C ILE A 65 -21.44 2.45 25.89
N ARG A 66 -21.42 3.15 27.03
CA ARG A 66 -22.35 2.91 28.14
C ARG A 66 -23.48 3.93 28.18
N GLU A 67 -23.15 5.20 27.94
CA GLU A 67 -24.12 6.29 27.98
C GLU A 67 -23.91 7.22 26.80
N THR A 68 -24.98 7.86 26.33
CA THR A 68 -24.90 8.87 25.28
C THR A 68 -25.56 10.14 25.74
N PHE A 69 -24.84 11.25 25.67
CA PHE A 69 -25.32 12.59 26.03
C PHE A 69 -25.57 13.39 24.76
N LYS A 70 -26.78 13.91 24.60
CA LYS A 70 -27.14 14.73 23.44
C LYS A 70 -27.08 16.20 23.81
N ILE A 71 -26.17 16.95 23.19
CA ILE A 71 -25.99 18.39 23.41
C ILE A 71 -26.27 19.12 22.10
N SER A 72 -27.20 20.06 22.12
CA SER A 72 -27.72 20.76 20.93
C SER A 72 -26.66 21.50 20.10
N LYS A 73 -25.53 21.92 20.69
CA LYS A 73 -24.46 22.66 19.98
C LYS A 73 -23.31 21.79 19.43
N VAL A 74 -23.11 20.58 19.95
CA VAL A 74 -21.91 19.75 19.65
C VAL A 74 -22.29 18.40 19.02
N GLY A 75 -23.53 17.94 19.22
CA GLY A 75 -24.03 16.65 18.73
C GLY A 75 -24.19 15.63 19.85
N THR A 76 -23.90 14.36 19.54
CA THR A 76 -24.00 13.25 20.49
C THR A 76 -22.62 12.92 21.02
N ILE A 77 -22.45 12.98 22.33
CA ILE A 77 -21.23 12.59 23.03
C ILE A 77 -21.45 11.20 23.62
N ALA A 78 -20.58 10.25 23.28
CA ALA A 78 -20.60 8.91 23.85
C ALA A 78 -19.71 8.85 25.09
N GLY A 79 -20.29 8.49 26.24
CA GLY A 79 -19.59 8.06 27.43
C GLY A 79 -19.13 6.61 27.25
N CYS A 80 -17.83 6.43 27.04
CA CYS A 80 -17.24 5.15 26.67
C CYS A 80 -16.31 4.62 27.76
N MET A 81 -16.21 3.30 27.87
CA MET A 81 -15.24 2.62 28.72
C MET A 81 -14.35 1.72 27.86
N VAL A 82 -13.03 1.85 28.01
CA VAL A 82 -12.07 0.99 27.33
C VAL A 82 -12.08 -0.38 28.02
N LYS A 83 -12.42 -1.43 27.28
CA LYS A 83 -12.35 -2.81 27.77
C LYS A 83 -10.93 -3.35 27.69
N GLU A 84 -10.29 -3.12 26.54
CA GLU A 84 -8.94 -3.61 26.27
C GLU A 84 -8.16 -2.63 25.40
N GLY A 85 -6.84 -2.60 25.59
CA GLY A 85 -5.93 -1.80 24.79
C GLY A 85 -5.88 -0.32 25.19
N LYS A 86 -5.43 0.52 24.27
CA LYS A 86 -5.24 1.97 24.47
C LYS A 86 -5.70 2.74 23.25
N ILE A 87 -6.62 3.69 23.46
CA ILE A 87 -7.08 4.58 22.39
C ILE A 87 -6.16 5.80 22.28
N ASN A 88 -5.74 6.13 21.06
CA ASN A 88 -5.10 7.40 20.74
C ASN A 88 -6.00 8.22 19.81
N ARG A 89 -5.83 9.53 19.81
CA ARG A 89 -6.68 10.47 19.06
C ARG A 89 -6.59 10.32 17.52
N ASN A 90 -5.50 9.73 17.03
CA ASN A 90 -5.26 9.55 15.59
C ASN A 90 -5.60 8.15 15.09
N ASN A 91 -6.21 7.30 15.93
CA ASN A 91 -6.62 5.97 15.50
C ASN A 91 -7.95 6.07 14.76
N ASP A 92 -8.09 5.32 13.66
CA ASP A 92 -9.38 5.11 13.02
C ASP A 92 -10.30 4.29 13.93
N ILE A 93 -11.57 4.67 13.98
CA ILE A 93 -12.59 4.13 14.85
C ILE A 93 -13.72 3.56 14.00
N ARG A 94 -14.17 2.36 14.36
CA ARG A 94 -15.36 1.73 13.78
C ARG A 94 -16.39 1.50 14.86
N ILE A 95 -17.56 2.10 14.72
CA ILE A 95 -18.68 1.91 15.63
C ILE A 95 -19.52 0.76 15.11
N ILE A 96 -19.61 -0.30 15.90
CA ILE A 96 -20.37 -1.50 15.59
C ILE A 96 -21.57 -1.58 16.54
N ARG A 97 -22.74 -1.86 15.99
CA ARG A 97 -23.96 -2.17 16.76
C ARG A 97 -24.65 -3.36 16.09
N ASP A 98 -24.99 -4.37 16.88
CA ASP A 98 -25.64 -5.60 16.41
C ASP A 98 -24.88 -6.31 15.27
N GLY A 99 -23.55 -6.24 15.30
CA GLY A 99 -22.68 -6.84 14.28
C GLY A 99 -22.57 -6.04 12.97
N VAL A 100 -23.24 -4.89 12.86
CA VAL A 100 -23.18 -4.02 11.68
C VAL A 100 -22.36 -2.76 11.99
N VAL A 101 -21.48 -2.36 11.08
CA VAL A 101 -20.73 -1.11 11.17
C VAL A 101 -21.68 0.05 10.86
N ILE A 102 -21.98 0.87 11.86
CA ILE A 102 -22.85 2.05 11.72
C ILE A 102 -22.04 3.28 11.28
N HIS A 103 -20.80 3.38 11.74
CA HIS A 103 -19.96 4.54 11.48
C HIS A 103 -18.48 4.17 11.42
N THR A 104 -17.74 4.86 10.57
CA THR A 104 -16.29 4.76 10.37
C THR A 104 -15.71 6.16 10.31
N GLY A 105 -14.64 6.45 11.06
CA GLY A 105 -13.96 7.75 11.02
C GLY A 105 -12.81 7.85 11.99
#